data_AF-N0B984-F1
#
_entry.id   AF-N0B984-F1
#
_cell.length_a   1.000
_cell.length_b   1.000
_cell.length_c   1.000
_cell.angle_alpha   90.00
_cell.angle_beta   90.00
_cell.angle_gamma   90.00
#
_symmetry.space_group_name_H-M   'P 1'
#
loop_
_entity.id
_entity.type
_entity.pdbx_description
1 polymer ?
#
loop_
_entity_poly.entity_id
_entity_poly.type
_entity_poly.pdbx_seq_one_letter_code
_entity_poly.pdbx_strand_id
1 'polypeptide(L)' 'MWLGPIWMIVWLAVLVTIVIGLGRWLGGTDTHRPVPTARDILDERYARGEIDRDEYLKRRQDIAGGS' A
#
# COMPACT_ATOMS: atom_id res chain seq x y z
N MET A 1 -12.20 15.33 -45.66
CA MET A 1 -11.33 14.17 -45.36
C MET A 1 -10.70 14.38 -43.99
N TRP A 2 -11.38 13.98 -42.90
CA TRP A 2 -10.99 14.27 -41.50
C TRP A 2 -10.76 13.00 -40.65
N LEU A 3 -10.84 11.82 -41.27
CA LEU A 3 -10.72 10.52 -40.59
C LEU A 3 -9.26 10.09 -40.32
N GLY A 4 -8.28 10.69 -40.99
CA GLY A 4 -6.86 10.42 -40.79
C GLY A 4 -6.37 10.69 -39.36
N PRO A 5 -6.57 11.89 -38.78
CA PRO A 5 -6.10 12.19 -37.44
C PRO A 5 -6.81 11.39 -36.34
N ILE A 6 -8.06 10.98 -36.56
CA ILE A 6 -8.83 10.19 -35.60
C ILE A 6 -8.19 8.81 -35.41
N TRP A 7 -7.79 8.15 -36.50
CA TRP A 7 -7.10 6.86 -36.44
C TRP A 7 -5.74 6.95 -35.71
N MET A 8 -5.03 8.06 -35.87
CA MET A 8 -3.77 8.30 -35.15
C MET A 8 -4.00 8.43 -33.63
N ILE A 9 -5.06 9.13 -33.21
CA ILE A 9 -5.41 9.31 -31.80
C ILE A 9 -5.84 7.99 -31.17
N VAL A 10 -6.61 7.16 -31.88
CA VAL A 10 -7.02 5.83 -31.39
C VAL A 10 -5.81 4.94 -31.13
N TRP A 11 -4.84 4.90 -32.04
CA TRP A 11 -3.60 4.15 -31.85
C TRP A 11 -2.78 4.66 -30.66
N LEU A 12 -2.69 5.98 -30.48
CA LEU A 12 -2.02 6.59 -29.34
C LEU A 12 -2.72 6.24 -28.01
N ALA A 13 -4.06 6.31 -27.99
CA ALA A 13 -4.86 5.94 -26.83
C ALA A 13 -4.61 4.47 -26.44
N VAL A 14 -4.67 3.54 -27.40
CA VAL A 14 -4.38 2.11 -27.16
C VAL A 14 -3.00 1.90 -26.57
N LEU A 15 -1.97 2.55 -27.13
CA LEU A 15 -0.60 2.47 -26.61
C LEU A 15 -0.52 2.94 -25.15
N VAL A 16 -1.14 4.08 -24.84
CA VAL A 16 -1.18 4.63 -23.48
C VAL A 16 -1.90 3.68 -22.53
N THR A 17 -3.03 3.10 -22.92
CA THR A 17 -3.76 2.14 -22.08
C THR A 17 -2.93 0.90 -21.78
N ILE A 18 -2.15 0.40 -22.74
CA ILE A 18 -1.23 -0.73 -22.56
C ILE A 18 -0.13 -0.36 -21.57
N VAL A 19 0.52 0.80 -21.76
CA VAL A 19 1.60 1.26 -20.87
C VAL A 19 1.10 1.46 -19.44
N ILE A 20 -0.06 2.10 -19.26
CA ILE A 20 -0.68 2.29 -17.95
C ILE A 20 -1.09 0.96 -17.34
N GLY A 21 -1.68 0.05 -18.14
CA GLY A 21 -2.07 -1.28 -17.69
C GLY A 21 -0.88 -2.09 -17.19
N LEU A 22 0.22 -2.09 -17.94
CA LEU A 22 1.47 -2.76 -17.55
C LEU A 22 2.12 -2.11 -16.33
N GLY A 23 2.18 -0.78 -16.30
CA GLY A 23 2.68 -0.02 -15.15
C GLY A 23 1.85 -0.22 -13.89
N ARG A 24 0.53 -0.42 -14.03
CA ARG A 24 -0.38 -0.70 -12.90
C ARG A 24 -0.34 -2.16 -12.46
N TRP A 25 -0.03 -3.09 -13.35
CA TRP A 25 0.20 -4.51 -13.02
C TRP A 25 1.55 -4.72 -12.34
N LEU A 26 2.59 -4.02 -12.79
CA LEU A 26 3.94 -4.04 -12.19
C LEU A 26 4.07 -3.15 -10.95
N GLY A 27 3.37 -2.02 -10.91
CA GLY A 27 3.33 -1.07 -9.77
C GLY A 27 2.17 -1.31 -8.80
N GLY A 28 1.46 -2.44 -8.94
CA GLY A 28 0.22 -2.74 -8.22
C GLY A 28 0.38 -3.21 -6.78
N THR A 29 1.59 -3.24 -6.22
CA THR A 29 1.83 -3.86 -4.90
C THR A 29 2.30 -2.91 -3.80
N ASP A 30 2.51 -1.61 -4.06
CA ASP A 30 3.24 -0.76 -3.10
C ASP A 30 2.65 0.63 -2.84
N THR A 31 1.36 0.74 -2.53
CA THR A 31 0.85 1.94 -1.82
C THR A 31 -0.10 1.67 -0.66
N HIS A 32 -0.22 0.42 -0.22
CA HIS A 32 -0.62 0.12 1.15
C HIS A 32 0.56 -0.56 1.83
N ARG A 33 1.62 0.18 2.15
CA ARG A 33 2.26 -0.12 3.44
C ARG A 33 1.14 0.11 4.44
N PRO A 34 0.56 -0.94 5.06
CA PRO A 34 -0.34 -0.68 6.18
C PRO A 34 0.46 0.22 7.11
N VAL A 35 -0.06 1.42 7.39
CA VAL A 35 0.53 2.26 8.43
C VAL A 35 0.65 1.33 9.63
N PRO A 36 1.87 1.04 10.11
CA PRO A 36 2.05 0.03 11.13
C PRO A 36 1.09 0.34 12.26
N THR A 37 0.20 -0.61 12.55
CA THR A 37 -0.78 -0.35 13.59
C THR A 37 -0.04 -0.16 14.91
N ALA A 38 -0.68 0.50 15.88
CA ALA A 38 -0.08 0.65 17.21
C ALA A 38 0.37 -0.70 17.81
N ARG A 39 -0.28 -1.81 17.41
CA ARG A 39 0.13 -3.19 17.73
C ARG A 39 1.45 -3.59 17.08
N ASP A 40 1.61 -3.36 15.77
CA ASP A 40 2.84 -3.74 15.05
C ASP A 40 4.08 -3.03 15.63
N ILE A 41 3.93 -1.75 15.99
CA ILE A 41 5.00 -0.97 16.63
C ILE A 41 5.30 -1.50 18.05
N LEU A 42 4.29 -1.98 18.77
CA LEU A 42 4.47 -2.56 20.09
C LEU A 42 5.18 -3.92 20.03
N ASP A 43 4.77 -4.77 19.09
CA ASP A 43 5.36 -6.09 18.85
C ASP A 43 6.83 -5.97 18.43
N GLU A 44 7.17 -5.00 17.58
CA GLU A 44 8.56 -4.76 17.15
C GLU A 44 9.44 -4.35 18.33
N ARG A 45 8.96 -3.48 19.22
CA ARG A 45 9.72 -3.06 20.42
C ARG A 45 9.91 -4.19 21.42
N TYR A 46 8.91 -5.05 21.58
CA TYR A 46 9.04 -6.23 22.42
C TYR A 46 10.06 -7.22 21.84
N ALA A 47 9.99 -7.47 20.52
CA ALA A 47 10.95 -8.36 19.83
C ALA A 47 12.39 -7.82 19.90
N ARG A 48 12.56 -6.50 19.90
CA ARG A 48 13.85 -5.84 20.08
C ARG A 48 14.32 -5.83 21.54
N GLY A 49 13.46 -6.18 22.49
CA GLY A 49 13.75 -6.15 23.92
C GLY A 49 13.78 -4.74 24.52
N GLU A 50 13.20 -3.74 23.83
CA GLU A 50 13.12 -2.36 24.34
C GLU A 50 12.05 -2.21 25.44
N ILE A 51 11.10 -3.15 25.52
CA ILE A 51 10.02 -3.18 26.53
C ILE A 51 9.93 -4.56 27.17
N ASP A 52 9.58 -4.57 28.46
CA ASP A 52 9.38 -5.81 29.20
C ASP A 52 8.01 -6.45 28.89
N ARG A 53 7.86 -7.74 29.22
CA ARG A 53 6.63 -8.51 29.00
C ARG A 53 5.43 -7.90 29.72
N ASP A 54 5.59 -7.40 30.95
CA ASP A 54 4.49 -6.78 31.69
C ASP A 54 4.01 -5.49 31.01
N GLU A 55 4.94 -4.68 30.51
CA GLU A 55 4.63 -3.45 29.79
C GLU A 55 3.95 -3.73 28.43
N TYR A 56 4.43 -4.75 27.73
CA TYR A 56 3.83 -5.25 26.49
C TYR A 56 2.37 -5.66 26.71
N LEU A 57 2.09 -6.46 27.73
CA LEU A 57 0.74 -6.96 28.01
C LEU A 57 -0.24 -5.84 28.35
N LYS A 58 0.20 -4.86 29.16
CA LYS A 58 -0.62 -3.69 29.51
C LYS A 58 -0.98 -2.87 28.27
N ARG A 59 0.02 -2.48 27.47
CA ARG A 59 -0.20 -1.70 26.25
C ARG A 59 -1.01 -2.46 25.20
N ARG A 60 -0.82 -3.78 25.10
CA ARG A 60 -1.60 -4.64 24.19
C ARG A 60 -3.09 -4.68 24.56
N GLN A 61 -3.41 -4.72 25.86
CA GLN A 61 -4.80 -4.65 26.34
C GLN A 61 -5.41 -3.27 26.09
N ASP A 62 -4.68 -2.20 26.37
CA ASP A 62 -5.14 -0.82 26.11
C ASP A 62 -5.46 -0.62 24.62
N ILE A 63 -4.59 -1.10 23.72
CA ILE A 63 -4.81 -1.03 22.26
C ILE A 63 -5.96 -1.96 21.81
N ALA A 64 -6.25 -3.04 22.55
CA ALA A 64 -7.35 -3.95 22.24
C ALA A 64 -8.71 -3.52 22.78
N GLY A 65 -8.75 -2.71 23.83
CA GLY A 65 -9.99 -2.16 24.40
C GLY A 65 -10.44 -0.84 23.78
N GLY A 66 -9.62 -0.20 22.94
CA GLY A 66 -9.90 1.11 22.33
C GLY A 66 -10.47 1.09 20.91
N SER A 67 -10.98 -0.07 20.42
CA SER A 67 -11.59 -0.24 19.10
C SER A 67 -13.11 -0.20 19.14
#